data_AF-A0AAW7EWN2-F1
#
_entry.id   AF-A0AAW7EWN2-F1
#
_cell.length_a   1.000
_cell.length_b   1.000
_cell.length_c   1.000
_cell.angle_alpha   90.00
_cell.angle_beta   90.00
_cell.angle_gamma   90.00
#
_symmetry.space_group_name_H-M   'P 1'
#
loop_
_entity.id
_entity.type
_entity.pdbx_description
1 polymer ?
#
loop_
_entity_poly.entity_id
_entity_poly.type
_entity_poly.pdbx_seq_one_letter_code
_entity_poly.pdbx_strand_id
1 'polypeptide(L)'
;MNPASQRVRIHQRKDLPSLVKLDTSKLGRPWHKLPKLMNDSFDILDARLSIYFLKKLRVNAALKSMTFAIDQQYKNAQVFSTPYGNVAFVIDRILLLNILHDYYGLSKDSSHVAPDESLRVTKTEERLRSKLGQELTQLVICKETFGENLDIKVDYSTVISHWSWCITFTLEGYDHGSFTILLDHHHVDQMLAILRSPDATDSRAVKSVPLSPAQIERLFDSLPLKLSGRLASLNLTVAQISDIKPGDIIPIAINEPLPVFIGKEQIFEAAIVEDRSKLFLCDIYDKTTEKQYE
;
A
#
# COMPACT_ATOMS: atom_id res chain seq x y z
N MET A 1 2.68 62.63 18.45
CA MET A 1 3.06 61.20 18.48
C MET A 1 1.82 60.39 18.14
N ASN A 2 1.68 59.93 16.89
CA ASN A 2 0.58 59.04 16.50
C ASN A 2 0.93 57.60 16.91
N PRO A 3 0.04 56.86 17.58
CA PRO A 3 0.31 55.47 17.94
C PRO A 3 0.32 54.61 16.67
N ALA A 4 1.34 53.77 16.54
CA ALA A 4 1.49 52.86 15.41
C ALA A 4 0.32 51.87 15.36
N SER A 5 -0.41 51.84 14.24
CA SER A 5 -1.42 50.81 13.97
C SER A 5 -0.77 49.43 14.03
N GLN A 6 -1.14 48.64 15.04
CA GLN A 6 -0.90 47.20 15.04
C GLN A 6 -1.57 46.62 13.78
N ARG A 7 -0.75 46.22 12.81
CA ARG A 7 -1.20 45.47 11.63
C ARG A 7 -1.65 44.09 12.10
N VAL A 8 -2.94 43.96 12.42
CA VAL A 8 -3.58 42.65 12.61
C VAL A 8 -3.55 41.95 11.25
N ARG A 9 -2.71 40.92 11.12
CA ARG A 9 -2.70 40.06 9.93
C ARG A 9 -3.96 39.19 9.98
N ILE A 10 -4.98 39.58 9.22
CA ILE A 10 -6.18 38.77 9.01
C ILE A 10 -5.80 37.65 8.04
N HIS A 11 -5.51 36.47 8.57
CA HIS A 11 -5.31 35.27 7.75
C HIS A 11 -6.66 34.82 7.20
N GLN A 12 -6.81 34.75 5.88
CA GLN A 12 -8.00 34.18 5.27
C GLN A 12 -8.09 32.69 5.66
N ARG A 13 -9.29 32.26 6.08
CA ARG A 13 -9.56 30.90 6.63
C ARG A 13 -9.13 29.75 5.70
N LYS A 14 -8.83 30.02 4.43
CA LYS A 14 -8.37 29.06 3.42
C LYS A 14 -6.90 28.64 3.58
N ASP A 15 -6.06 29.45 4.24
CA ASP A 15 -4.61 29.21 4.35
C ASP A 15 -4.17 28.66 5.72
N LEU A 16 -5.12 28.37 6.60
CA LEU A 16 -4.82 27.78 7.90
C LEU A 16 -4.86 26.24 7.77
N PRO A 17 -3.79 25.51 8.16
CA PRO A 17 -3.86 24.07 8.27
C PRO A 17 -5.04 23.71 9.19
N SER A 18 -5.83 22.70 8.80
CA SER A 18 -7.05 22.35 9.53
C SER A 18 -6.73 22.16 11.01
N LEU A 19 -7.27 23.02 11.87
CA LEU A 19 -7.07 22.89 13.32
C LEU A 19 -7.62 21.53 13.74
N VAL A 20 -6.75 20.63 14.18
CA VAL A 20 -7.15 19.37 14.78
C VAL A 20 -7.79 19.69 16.12
N LYS A 21 -9.11 19.53 16.21
CA LYS A 21 -9.83 19.64 17.48
C LYS A 21 -9.33 18.51 18.39
N LEU A 22 -8.61 18.89 19.46
CA LEU A 22 -8.24 17.95 20.51
C LEU A 22 -9.49 17.58 21.28
N ASP A 23 -10.05 16.42 20.95
CA ASP A 23 -11.13 15.82 21.72
C ASP A 23 -10.58 15.20 23.01
N THR A 24 -11.35 15.23 24.09
CA THR A 24 -10.91 14.70 25.40
C THR A 24 -10.61 13.21 25.33
N SER A 25 -11.30 12.49 24.44
CA SER A 25 -11.07 11.07 24.11
C SER A 25 -9.69 10.77 23.50
N LYS A 26 -9.00 11.80 22.96
CA LYS A 26 -7.70 11.67 22.28
C LYS A 26 -6.52 11.96 23.18
N LEU A 27 -6.74 12.57 24.35
CA LEU A 27 -5.69 12.88 25.31
C LEU A 27 -5.10 11.60 25.90
N GLY A 28 -3.77 11.50 25.92
CA GLY A 28 -3.05 10.33 26.43
C GLY A 28 -3.04 9.11 25.51
N ARG A 29 -3.72 9.15 24.35
CA ARG A 29 -3.73 8.06 23.36
C ARG A 29 -2.76 8.34 22.20
N PRO A 30 -1.95 7.36 21.72
CA PRO A 30 -0.93 7.62 20.71
C PRO A 30 -1.50 7.65 19.27
N TRP A 31 -2.52 8.47 19.01
CA TRP A 31 -3.14 8.61 17.68
C TRP A 31 -2.16 8.96 16.56
N HIS A 32 -1.13 9.74 16.89
CA HIS A 32 -0.06 10.12 15.96
C HIS A 32 0.76 8.93 15.45
N LYS A 33 0.69 7.76 16.11
CA LYS A 33 1.39 6.53 15.68
C LYS A 33 0.58 5.69 14.69
N LEU A 34 -0.73 5.93 14.55
CA LEU A 34 -1.59 5.16 13.64
C LEU A 34 -1.15 5.28 12.17
N PRO A 35 -0.85 6.48 11.63
CA PRO A 35 -0.32 6.59 10.27
C PRO A 35 0.99 5.81 10.08
N LYS A 36 1.87 5.83 11.08
CA LYS A 36 3.13 5.09 11.03
C LYS A 36 2.88 3.57 10.98
N LEU A 37 2.00 3.06 11.85
CA LEU A 37 1.62 1.65 11.87
C LEU A 37 1.07 1.18 10.52
N MET A 38 0.22 1.98 9.87
CA MET A 38 -0.30 1.63 8.54
C MET A 38 0.77 1.70 7.45
N ASN A 39 1.64 2.72 7.50
CA ASN A 39 2.74 2.85 6.55
C ASN A 39 3.77 1.72 6.70
N ASP A 40 3.97 1.18 7.89
CA ASP A 40 4.84 0.00 8.10
C ASP A 40 4.30 -1.23 7.34
N SER A 41 2.99 -1.28 7.05
CA SER A 41 2.33 -2.32 6.25
C SER A 41 2.17 -1.95 4.76
N PHE A 42 2.77 -0.86 4.28
CA PHE A 42 2.60 -0.34 2.92
C PHE A 42 2.94 -1.38 1.85
N ASP A 43 4.14 -1.97 1.91
CA ASP A 43 4.61 -2.93 0.89
C ASP A 43 3.72 -4.18 0.82
N ILE A 44 3.19 -4.63 1.97
CA ILE A 44 2.28 -5.77 2.06
C ILE A 44 0.93 -5.43 1.40
N LEU A 45 0.41 -4.24 1.67
CA LEU A 45 -0.85 -3.76 1.09
C LEU A 45 -0.71 -3.53 -0.41
N ASP A 46 0.39 -2.94 -0.86
CA ASP A 46 0.69 -2.74 -2.27
C ASP A 46 0.74 -4.06 -3.04
N ALA A 47 1.50 -5.04 -2.54
CA ALA A 47 1.58 -6.37 -3.16
C ALA A 47 0.21 -7.05 -3.25
N ARG A 48 -0.60 -6.97 -2.19
CA ARG A 48 -1.96 -7.56 -2.16
C ARG A 48 -2.90 -6.86 -3.13
N LEU A 49 -2.92 -5.53 -3.16
CA LEU A 49 -3.72 -4.75 -4.08
C LEU A 49 -3.33 -5.05 -5.52
N SER A 50 -2.03 -5.03 -5.83
CA SER A 50 -1.49 -5.34 -7.16
C SER A 50 -1.94 -6.73 -7.65
N ILE A 51 -1.81 -7.75 -6.79
CA ILE A 51 -2.27 -9.12 -7.12
C ILE A 51 -3.80 -9.16 -7.33
N TYR A 52 -4.57 -8.45 -6.50
CA TYR A 52 -6.02 -8.39 -6.60
C TYR A 52 -6.46 -7.78 -7.94
N PHE A 53 -5.97 -6.59 -8.28
CA PHE A 53 -6.31 -5.90 -9.53
C PHE A 53 -5.91 -6.73 -10.75
N LEU A 54 -4.73 -7.35 -10.73
CA LEU A 54 -4.26 -8.19 -11.83
C LEU A 54 -5.12 -9.46 -12.00
N LYS A 55 -5.39 -10.21 -10.92
CA LYS A 55 -6.11 -11.48 -10.99
C LYS A 55 -7.61 -11.31 -11.21
N LYS A 56 -8.25 -10.34 -10.56
CA LYS A 56 -9.71 -10.19 -10.56
C LYS A 56 -10.22 -9.23 -11.62
N LEU A 57 -9.49 -8.14 -11.86
CA LEU A 57 -9.92 -7.06 -12.75
C LEU A 57 -9.13 -7.03 -14.07
N ARG A 58 -8.03 -7.80 -14.17
CA ARG A 58 -7.12 -7.83 -15.34
C ARG A 58 -6.51 -6.46 -15.64
N VAL A 59 -6.36 -5.63 -14.62
CA VAL A 59 -5.73 -4.32 -14.70
C VAL A 59 -4.46 -4.32 -13.88
N ASN A 60 -3.42 -3.68 -14.38
CA ASN A 60 -2.23 -3.42 -13.59
C ASN A 60 -2.43 -2.12 -12.81
N ALA A 61 -2.57 -2.23 -11.49
CA ALA A 61 -2.73 -1.11 -10.59
C ALA A 61 -1.91 -1.39 -9.34
N ALA A 62 -1.02 -0.47 -8.99
CA ALA A 62 -0.21 -0.53 -7.77
C ALA A 62 -0.67 0.56 -6.79
N LEU A 63 -0.31 0.42 -5.52
CA LEU A 63 -0.58 1.43 -4.50
C LEU A 63 0.43 2.57 -4.63
N LYS A 64 -0.05 3.77 -4.98
CA LYS A 64 0.80 4.96 -5.11
C LYS A 64 1.08 5.61 -3.76
N SER A 65 0.02 5.84 -2.98
CA SER A 65 0.15 6.46 -1.66
C SER A 65 -1.07 6.20 -0.77
N MET A 66 -0.84 6.24 0.55
CA MET A 66 -1.88 6.26 1.58
C MET A 66 -1.90 7.62 2.27
N THR A 67 -3.09 8.19 2.44
CA THR A 67 -3.30 9.42 3.21
C THR A 67 -4.29 9.19 4.35
N PHE A 68 -4.11 9.91 5.45
CA PHE A 68 -4.80 9.64 6.71
C PHE A 68 -5.54 10.89 7.18
N ALA A 69 -6.80 10.70 7.58
CA ALA A 69 -7.63 11.76 8.14
C ALA A 69 -8.33 11.28 9.39
N ILE A 70 -8.57 12.19 10.33
CA ILE A 70 -9.20 11.93 11.63
C ILE A 70 -10.54 12.68 11.67
N ASP A 71 -11.55 12.11 12.33
CA ASP A 71 -12.88 12.70 12.58
C ASP A 71 -13.59 13.22 11.31
N GLN A 72 -13.70 12.38 10.29
CA GLN A 72 -14.36 12.77 9.04
C GLN A 72 -15.85 12.41 9.05
N GLN A 73 -16.62 13.18 8.28
CA GLN A 73 -18.04 12.94 8.07
C GLN A 73 -18.30 12.36 6.68
N TYR A 74 -18.84 11.15 6.63
CA TYR A 74 -19.24 10.48 5.40
C TYR A 74 -20.69 10.02 5.53
N LYS A 75 -21.57 10.53 4.66
CA LYS A 75 -23.00 10.19 4.67
C LYS A 75 -23.34 8.97 3.81
N ASN A 76 -22.58 8.72 2.75
CA ASN A 76 -22.88 7.73 1.73
C ASN A 76 -21.79 6.64 1.66
N ALA A 77 -21.45 6.06 2.81
CA ALA A 77 -20.46 4.99 2.88
C ALA A 77 -21.15 3.62 2.91
N GLN A 78 -20.54 2.62 2.28
CA GLN A 78 -20.96 1.24 2.42
C GLN A 78 -20.46 0.70 3.76
N VAL A 79 -21.37 0.40 4.68
CA VAL A 79 -21.03 -0.02 6.04
C VAL A 79 -20.92 -1.55 6.11
N PHE A 80 -19.95 -2.00 6.89
CA PHE A 80 -19.74 -3.39 7.25
C PHE A 80 -19.63 -3.53 8.77
N SER A 81 -20.20 -4.62 9.27
CA SER A 81 -20.11 -5.02 10.66
C SER A 81 -18.98 -6.04 10.84
N THR A 82 -18.30 -5.93 11.97
CA THR A 82 -17.22 -6.81 12.44
C THR A 82 -17.52 -7.19 13.91
N PRO A 83 -16.79 -8.15 14.51
CA PRO A 83 -16.96 -8.49 15.92
C PRO A 83 -16.72 -7.33 16.91
N TYR A 84 -15.96 -6.31 16.51
CA TYR A 84 -15.56 -5.20 17.39
C TYR A 84 -16.39 -3.93 17.21
N GLY A 85 -17.02 -3.78 16.05
CA GLY A 85 -17.71 -2.56 15.67
C GLY A 85 -17.95 -2.50 14.17
N ASN A 86 -17.97 -1.29 13.62
CA ASN A 86 -18.27 -1.06 12.22
C ASN A 86 -17.07 -0.44 11.48
N VAL A 87 -16.95 -0.84 10.22
CA VAL A 87 -16.06 -0.23 9.24
C VAL A 87 -16.87 0.18 8.04
N ALA A 88 -16.36 1.09 7.22
CA ALA A 88 -17.03 1.43 5.99
C ALA A 88 -16.08 1.69 4.84
N PHE A 89 -16.62 1.63 3.64
CA PHE A 89 -15.91 1.82 2.39
C PHE A 89 -16.57 2.92 1.58
N VAL A 90 -15.73 3.77 0.99
CA VAL A 90 -16.09 4.81 0.04
C VAL A 90 -15.16 4.72 -1.15
N ILE A 91 -15.68 4.93 -2.35
CA ILE A 91 -14.89 4.98 -3.58
C ILE A 91 -15.36 6.16 -4.42
N ASP A 92 -14.41 6.90 -4.98
CA ASP A 92 -14.73 7.99 -5.90
C ASP A 92 -15.36 7.42 -7.17
N ARG A 93 -16.44 8.07 -7.64
CA ARG A 93 -17.16 7.62 -8.84
C ARG A 93 -16.25 7.56 -10.07
N ILE A 94 -15.33 8.51 -10.20
CA ILE A 94 -14.36 8.53 -11.30
C ILE A 94 -13.43 7.32 -11.27
N LEU A 95 -12.97 6.88 -10.10
CA LEU A 95 -12.18 5.66 -9.95
C LEU A 95 -13.00 4.42 -10.34
N LEU A 96 -14.23 4.34 -9.82
CA LEU A 96 -15.14 3.22 -10.09
C LEU A 96 -15.43 3.07 -11.60
N LEU A 97 -15.68 4.18 -12.30
CA LEU A 97 -15.95 4.17 -13.74
C LEU A 97 -14.71 3.83 -14.56
N ASN A 98 -13.53 4.35 -14.19
CA ASN A 98 -12.29 3.99 -14.88
C ASN A 98 -12.00 2.49 -14.73
N ILE A 99 -12.16 1.92 -13.53
CA ILE A 99 -12.03 0.46 -13.31
C ILE A 99 -13.04 -0.30 -14.19
N LEU A 100 -14.28 0.20 -14.30
CA LEU A 100 -15.30 -0.42 -15.14
C LEU A 100 -14.94 -0.36 -16.64
N HIS A 101 -14.47 0.78 -17.13
CA HIS A 101 -14.03 0.94 -18.52
C HIS A 101 -12.87 0.00 -18.87
N ASP A 102 -11.88 -0.10 -17.98
CA ASP A 102 -10.74 -1.00 -18.16
C ASP A 102 -11.16 -2.47 -18.12
N TYR A 103 -12.07 -2.83 -17.20
CA TYR A 103 -12.61 -4.18 -17.11
C TYR A 103 -13.30 -4.63 -18.41
N TYR A 104 -13.96 -3.71 -19.11
CA TYR A 104 -14.59 -3.99 -20.42
C TYR A 104 -13.68 -3.73 -21.62
N GLY A 105 -12.43 -3.31 -21.42
CA GLY A 105 -11.47 -3.03 -22.50
C GLY A 105 -11.88 -1.86 -23.39
N LEU A 106 -12.64 -0.90 -22.84
CA LEU A 106 -13.12 0.28 -23.56
C LEU A 106 -12.09 1.43 -23.58
N SER A 107 -10.95 1.26 -22.90
CA SER A 107 -9.89 2.26 -22.72
C SER A 107 -8.98 2.48 -23.94
N LYS A 108 -9.49 2.28 -25.17
CA LYS A 108 -8.71 2.55 -26.40
C LYS A 108 -8.34 4.02 -26.56
N ASP A 109 -9.08 4.91 -25.92
CA ASP A 109 -8.74 6.32 -25.80
C ASP A 109 -8.46 6.61 -24.32
N SER A 110 -7.23 6.98 -24.00
CA SER A 110 -6.75 7.36 -22.66
C SER A 110 -7.34 8.69 -22.17
N SER A 111 -8.56 9.02 -22.58
CA SER A 111 -9.32 10.14 -22.05
C SER A 111 -10.01 9.66 -20.78
N HIS A 112 -9.48 10.05 -19.62
CA HIS A 112 -10.23 9.97 -18.37
C HIS A 112 -11.51 10.79 -18.53
N VAL A 113 -12.64 10.12 -18.72
CA VAL A 113 -13.94 10.79 -18.83
C VAL A 113 -14.37 11.14 -17.42
N ALA A 114 -14.30 12.42 -17.07
CA ALA A 114 -14.84 12.90 -15.81
C ALA A 114 -16.34 12.50 -15.73
N PRO A 115 -16.79 11.88 -14.64
CA PRO A 115 -18.18 11.48 -14.50
C PRO A 115 -19.08 12.70 -14.59
N ASP A 116 -20.11 12.61 -15.43
CA ASP A 116 -21.20 13.59 -15.41
C ASP A 116 -22.04 13.36 -14.13
N GLU A 117 -21.93 14.29 -13.18
CA GLU A 117 -22.65 14.25 -11.91
C GLU A 117 -24.17 14.40 -12.07
N SER A 118 -24.65 14.89 -13.23
CA SER A 118 -26.08 14.98 -13.51
C SER A 118 -26.71 13.62 -13.83
N LEU A 119 -25.90 12.65 -14.26
CA LEU A 119 -26.35 11.29 -14.56
C LEU A 119 -26.51 10.48 -13.27
N ARG A 120 -27.66 9.83 -13.14
CA ARG A 120 -27.94 8.91 -12.03
C ARG A 120 -26.96 7.74 -12.02
N VAL A 121 -26.64 7.27 -10.82
CA VAL A 121 -25.82 6.07 -10.63
C VAL A 121 -26.54 4.87 -11.24
N THR A 122 -25.84 4.11 -12.09
CA THR A 122 -26.40 2.92 -12.73
C THR A 122 -26.38 1.70 -11.79
N LYS A 123 -27.25 0.71 -12.06
CA LYS A 123 -27.24 -0.56 -11.30
C LYS A 123 -25.91 -1.31 -11.42
N THR A 124 -25.19 -1.13 -12.54
CA THR A 124 -23.87 -1.75 -12.75
C THR A 124 -22.83 -1.10 -11.86
N GLU A 125 -22.81 0.23 -11.77
CA GLU A 125 -21.97 0.97 -10.82
C GLU A 125 -22.23 0.54 -9.38
N GLU A 126 -23.49 0.46 -8.95
CA GLU A 126 -23.83 0.05 -7.58
C GLU A 126 -23.33 -1.36 -7.26
N ARG A 127 -23.51 -2.32 -8.19
CA ARG A 127 -23.03 -3.70 -8.01
C ARG A 127 -21.52 -3.77 -7.93
N LEU A 128 -20.81 -3.06 -8.82
CA LEU A 128 -19.36 -3.03 -8.81
C LEU A 128 -18.85 -2.40 -7.51
N ARG A 129 -19.44 -1.27 -7.09
CA ARG A 129 -19.11 -0.60 -5.83
C ARG A 129 -19.27 -1.55 -4.65
N SER A 130 -20.41 -2.24 -4.55
CA SER A 130 -20.67 -3.16 -3.44
C SER A 130 -19.68 -4.32 -3.39
N LYS A 131 -19.30 -4.86 -4.57
CA LYS A 131 -18.31 -5.93 -4.69
C LYS A 131 -16.91 -5.46 -4.31
N LEU A 132 -16.45 -4.35 -4.88
CA LEU A 132 -15.14 -3.76 -4.58
C LEU A 132 -15.05 -3.40 -3.10
N GLY A 133 -16.11 -2.81 -2.54
CA GLY A 133 -16.13 -2.44 -1.13
C GLY A 133 -15.92 -3.64 -0.22
N GLN A 134 -16.60 -4.75 -0.46
CA GLN A 134 -16.40 -5.96 0.35
C GLN A 134 -15.00 -6.55 0.17
N GLU A 135 -14.56 -6.76 -1.08
CA GLU A 135 -13.29 -7.42 -1.37
C GLU A 135 -12.07 -6.58 -0.92
N LEU A 136 -12.07 -5.26 -1.17
CA LEU A 136 -10.98 -4.36 -0.77
C LEU A 136 -10.94 -4.13 0.73
N THR A 137 -12.10 -4.00 1.39
CA THR A 137 -12.13 -3.87 2.85
C THR A 137 -11.58 -5.13 3.52
N GLN A 138 -11.93 -6.31 3.02
CA GLN A 138 -11.39 -7.58 3.52
C GLN A 138 -9.89 -7.74 3.24
N LEU A 139 -9.39 -7.19 2.14
CA LEU A 139 -7.98 -7.22 1.79
C LEU A 139 -7.14 -6.36 2.75
N VAL A 140 -7.64 -5.17 3.11
CA VAL A 140 -6.93 -4.22 3.98
C VAL A 140 -7.06 -4.60 5.46
N ILE A 141 -8.24 -5.07 5.88
CA ILE A 141 -8.50 -5.50 7.25
C ILE A 141 -8.03 -6.95 7.42
N CYS A 142 -6.74 -7.09 7.65
CA CYS A 142 -6.05 -8.37 7.78
C CYS A 142 -5.19 -8.43 9.03
N LYS A 143 -4.68 -9.63 9.33
CA LYS A 143 -3.83 -9.89 10.50
C LYS A 143 -2.62 -8.94 10.61
N GLU A 144 -2.00 -8.57 9.49
CA GLU A 144 -0.81 -7.71 9.48
C GLU A 144 -1.14 -6.27 9.90
N THR A 145 -2.35 -5.81 9.59
CA THR A 145 -2.80 -4.44 9.84
C THR A 145 -3.54 -4.30 11.17
N PHE A 146 -4.38 -5.29 11.52
CA PHE A 146 -5.27 -5.29 12.68
C PHE A 146 -4.94 -6.36 13.73
N GLY A 147 -3.86 -7.13 13.55
CA GLY A 147 -3.43 -8.17 14.49
C GLY A 147 -4.18 -9.51 14.37
N GLU A 148 -5.36 -9.50 13.74
CA GLU A 148 -6.20 -10.68 13.50
C GLU A 148 -6.97 -10.58 12.18
N ASN A 149 -7.52 -11.70 11.72
CA ASN A 149 -8.42 -11.71 10.57
C ASN A 149 -9.85 -11.53 11.05
N LEU A 150 -10.51 -10.46 10.60
CA LEU A 150 -11.88 -10.15 10.96
C LEU A 150 -12.85 -10.72 9.91
N ASP A 151 -13.96 -11.29 10.40
CA ASP A 151 -15.10 -11.60 9.54
C ASP A 151 -15.90 -10.31 9.31
N ILE A 152 -16.04 -9.93 8.03
CA ILE A 152 -16.63 -8.65 7.61
C ILE A 152 -17.94 -8.94 6.89
N LYS A 153 -19.04 -8.45 7.45
CA LYS A 153 -20.38 -8.65 6.90
C LYS A 153 -20.98 -7.33 6.49
N VAL A 154 -21.67 -7.30 5.35
CA VAL A 154 -22.37 -6.10 4.91
C VAL A 154 -23.48 -5.76 5.91
N ASP A 155 -23.51 -4.51 6.38
CA ASP A 155 -24.56 -3.98 7.24
C ASP A 155 -25.39 -2.97 6.45
N TYR A 156 -26.69 -3.24 6.32
CA TYR A 156 -27.63 -2.39 5.59
C TYR A 156 -28.45 -1.47 6.50
N SER A 157 -28.37 -1.67 7.81
CA SER A 157 -29.23 -1.01 8.80
C SER A 157 -28.53 0.12 9.54
N THR A 158 -27.23 -0.04 9.80
CA THR A 158 -26.48 0.88 10.64
C THR A 158 -26.12 2.13 9.85
N VAL A 159 -26.56 3.29 10.34
CA VAL A 159 -26.27 4.59 9.73
C VAL A 159 -25.22 5.28 10.60
N ILE A 160 -23.98 5.28 10.13
CA ILE A 160 -22.87 5.99 10.77
C ILE A 160 -22.43 7.12 9.84
N SER A 161 -22.48 8.35 10.37
CA SER A 161 -22.08 9.54 9.62
C SER A 161 -20.73 10.11 10.06
N HIS A 162 -20.20 9.66 11.19
CA HIS A 162 -18.97 10.18 11.78
C HIS A 162 -17.98 9.05 12.03
N TRP A 163 -16.78 9.19 11.48
CA TRP A 163 -15.75 8.16 11.45
C TRP A 163 -14.49 8.67 12.14
N SER A 164 -13.99 7.86 13.07
CA SER A 164 -12.86 8.23 13.93
C SER A 164 -11.56 8.32 13.13
N TRP A 165 -11.34 7.40 12.20
CA TRP A 165 -10.15 7.39 11.38
C TRP A 165 -10.41 6.93 9.95
N CYS A 166 -9.76 7.55 8.99
CA CYS A 166 -9.98 7.34 7.57
C CYS A 166 -8.65 7.12 6.88
N ILE A 167 -8.57 6.07 6.07
CA ILE A 167 -7.38 5.70 5.31
C ILE A 167 -7.77 5.76 3.84
N THR A 168 -7.19 6.72 3.11
CA THR A 168 -7.48 6.95 1.68
C THR A 168 -6.32 6.42 0.85
N PHE A 169 -6.64 5.55 -0.10
CA PHE A 169 -5.71 4.85 -0.97
C PHE A 169 -5.79 5.45 -2.37
N THR A 170 -4.63 5.78 -2.92
CA THR A 170 -4.47 6.26 -4.31
C THR A 170 -3.70 5.21 -5.11
N LEU A 171 -4.16 4.91 -6.31
CA LEU A 171 -3.59 3.86 -7.16
C LEU A 171 -2.80 4.45 -8.32
N GLU A 172 -1.69 3.81 -8.68
CA GLU A 172 -0.96 4.11 -9.91
C GLU A 172 -1.82 3.79 -11.14
N GLY A 173 -1.82 4.68 -12.12
CA GLY A 173 -2.70 4.60 -13.29
C GLY A 173 -4.10 5.19 -13.09
N TYR A 174 -4.46 5.59 -11.85
CA TYR A 174 -5.75 6.19 -11.52
C TYR A 174 -5.59 7.50 -10.73
N ASP A 175 -4.87 8.47 -11.28
CA ASP A 175 -4.47 9.69 -10.56
C ASP A 175 -5.64 10.60 -10.11
N HIS A 176 -6.81 10.46 -10.71
CA HIS A 176 -7.97 11.32 -10.45
C HIS A 176 -8.98 10.73 -9.47
N GLY A 177 -8.72 9.56 -8.88
CA GLY A 177 -9.66 8.96 -7.95
C GLY A 177 -9.00 8.08 -6.90
N SER A 178 -9.71 7.91 -5.79
CA SER A 178 -9.26 7.19 -4.62
C SER A 178 -10.39 6.33 -4.04
N PHE A 179 -10.01 5.40 -3.16
CA PHE A 179 -10.96 4.75 -2.28
C PHE A 179 -10.52 4.90 -0.83
N THR A 180 -11.48 4.91 0.09
CA THR A 180 -11.27 5.21 1.48
C THR A 180 -11.91 4.14 2.35
N ILE A 181 -11.14 3.64 3.31
CA ILE A 181 -11.64 2.80 4.39
C ILE A 181 -11.80 3.65 5.64
N LEU A 182 -12.97 3.54 6.25
CA LEU A 182 -13.42 4.31 7.39
C LEU A 182 -13.51 3.39 8.59
N LEU A 183 -12.95 3.82 9.71
CA LEU A 183 -12.85 3.06 10.95
C LEU A 183 -13.55 3.82 12.07
N ASP A 184 -14.38 3.10 12.82
CA ASP A 184 -15.02 3.62 14.02
C ASP A 184 -14.05 3.68 15.21
N HIS A 185 -14.55 4.15 16.36
CA HIS A 185 -13.73 4.29 17.56
C HIS A 185 -13.23 2.95 18.09
N HIS A 186 -14.03 1.88 17.96
CA HIS A 186 -13.67 0.56 18.46
C HIS A 186 -12.49 -0.03 17.71
N HIS A 187 -12.47 0.07 16.37
CA HIS A 187 -11.34 -0.38 15.57
C HIS A 187 -10.07 0.41 15.86
N VAL A 188 -10.19 1.74 15.98
CA VAL A 188 -9.04 2.58 16.32
C VAL A 188 -8.47 2.19 17.68
N ASP A 189 -9.32 1.92 18.67
CA ASP A 189 -8.87 1.49 20.00
C ASP A 189 -8.17 0.14 19.99
N GLN A 190 -8.61 -0.82 19.16
CA GLN A 190 -7.90 -2.08 18.96
C GLN A 190 -6.50 -1.85 18.35
N MET A 191 -6.42 -1.04 17.29
CA MET A 191 -5.12 -0.69 16.68
C MET A 191 -4.18 0.01 17.67
N LEU A 192 -4.73 0.90 18.51
CA LEU A 192 -3.96 1.56 19.56
C LEU A 192 -3.57 0.61 20.69
N ALA A 193 -4.39 -0.38 21.03
CA ALA A 193 -4.07 -1.39 22.03
C ALA A 193 -2.86 -2.24 21.60
N ILE A 194 -2.79 -2.62 20.31
CA ILE A 194 -1.61 -3.29 19.73
C ILE A 194 -0.34 -2.47 19.96
N LEU A 195 -0.42 -1.13 19.82
CA LEU A 195 0.71 -0.23 20.05
C LEU A 195 1.08 -0.04 21.53
N ARG A 196 0.17 -0.35 22.47
CA ARG A 196 0.39 -0.22 23.93
C ARG A 196 0.99 -1.46 24.57
N SER A 197 1.14 -2.55 23.84
CA SER A 197 1.81 -3.77 24.31
C SER A 197 3.15 -3.93 23.60
N PRO A 198 4.22 -3.22 24.02
CA PRO A 198 5.54 -3.34 23.40
C PRO A 198 6.14 -4.74 23.56
N ASP A 199 5.71 -5.49 24.58
CA ASP A 199 6.11 -6.89 24.76
C ASP A 199 5.58 -7.80 23.63
N ALA A 200 4.58 -7.39 22.86
CA ALA A 200 4.17 -8.11 21.64
C ALA A 200 5.04 -7.74 20.42
N THR A 201 5.69 -6.56 20.44
CA THR A 201 6.63 -6.16 19.40
C THR A 201 8.05 -6.70 19.62
N ASP A 202 8.49 -6.91 20.87
CA ASP A 202 9.70 -7.69 21.18
C ASP A 202 9.43 -9.21 21.17
N SER A 203 8.17 -9.63 21.37
CA SER A 203 7.71 -11.00 21.01
C SER A 203 7.40 -11.16 19.51
N ARG A 204 7.91 -10.26 18.64
CA ARG A 204 8.11 -10.59 17.21
C ARG A 204 9.25 -11.61 17.01
N ALA A 205 9.97 -11.97 18.08
CA ALA A 205 10.41 -13.35 18.25
C ALA A 205 9.17 -14.21 18.54
N VAL A 206 8.56 -14.69 17.45
CA VAL A 206 7.74 -15.91 17.37
C VAL A 206 7.65 -16.65 18.72
N LYS A 207 6.54 -16.46 19.47
CA LYS A 207 6.07 -17.56 20.31
C LYS A 207 5.79 -18.70 19.34
N SER A 208 6.75 -19.59 19.22
CA SER A 208 6.74 -20.75 18.33
C SER A 208 5.65 -21.70 18.80
N VAL A 209 4.41 -21.40 18.41
CA VAL A 209 3.52 -22.46 18.02
C VAL A 209 4.26 -23.16 16.88
N PRO A 210 4.59 -24.46 16.99
CA PRO A 210 5.21 -25.17 15.89
C PRO A 210 4.28 -25.01 14.69
N LEU A 211 4.74 -24.25 13.70
CA LEU A 211 3.99 -24.03 12.47
C LEU A 211 3.73 -25.41 11.86
N SER A 212 2.49 -25.69 11.49
CA SER A 212 2.20 -26.94 10.79
C SER A 212 3.00 -26.95 9.48
N PRO A 213 3.37 -28.13 8.95
CA PRO A 213 4.12 -28.22 7.69
C PRO A 213 3.46 -27.42 6.56
N ALA A 214 2.12 -27.44 6.48
CA ALA A 214 1.34 -26.68 5.50
C ALA A 214 1.37 -25.15 5.72
N GLN A 215 1.59 -24.67 6.96
CA GLN A 215 1.77 -23.24 7.23
C GLN A 215 3.18 -22.78 6.86
N ILE A 216 4.18 -23.64 7.07
CA ILE A 216 5.57 -23.40 6.67
C ILE A 216 5.65 -23.31 5.15
N GLU A 217 5.06 -24.25 4.41
CA GLU A 217 4.99 -24.21 2.94
C GLU A 217 4.38 -22.91 2.44
N ARG A 218 3.22 -22.50 2.97
CA ARG A 218 2.58 -21.23 2.57
C ARG A 218 3.44 -20.01 2.89
N LEU A 219 4.22 -20.06 3.97
CA LEU A 219 5.12 -18.97 4.34
C LEU A 219 6.30 -18.88 3.37
N PHE A 220 6.88 -20.03 2.99
CA PHE A 220 7.92 -20.09 1.96
C PHE A 220 7.40 -19.63 0.60
N ASP A 221 6.18 -20.02 0.22
CA ASP A 221 5.54 -19.64 -1.04
C ASP A 221 5.21 -18.14 -1.12
N SER A 222 5.00 -17.48 0.03
CA SER A 222 4.61 -16.07 0.10
C SER A 222 5.72 -15.15 0.58
N LEU A 223 6.92 -15.68 0.83
CA LEU A 223 8.04 -14.87 1.30
C LEU A 223 8.50 -13.93 0.16
N PRO A 224 8.44 -12.60 0.36
CA PRO A 224 8.94 -11.68 -0.65
C PRO A 224 10.47 -11.77 -0.70
N LEU A 225 10.98 -12.47 -1.72
CA LEU A 225 12.42 -12.59 -1.97
C LEU A 225 12.89 -11.49 -2.92
N LYS A 226 13.88 -10.71 -2.48
CA LYS A 226 14.56 -9.73 -3.33
C LYS A 226 15.81 -10.35 -3.94
N LEU A 227 15.73 -10.66 -5.23
CA LEU A 227 16.89 -11.06 -6.03
C LEU A 227 17.67 -9.83 -6.46
N SER A 228 18.99 -9.85 -6.26
CA SER A 228 19.90 -8.77 -6.67
C SER A 228 20.94 -9.34 -7.61
N GLY A 229 21.02 -8.83 -8.84
CA GLY A 229 22.05 -9.21 -9.82
C GLY A 229 23.13 -8.14 -9.91
N ARG A 230 24.41 -8.53 -9.93
CA ARG A 230 25.52 -7.58 -10.08
C ARG A 230 25.92 -7.46 -11.55
N LEU A 231 25.27 -6.54 -12.27
CA LEU A 231 25.41 -6.38 -13.74
C LEU A 231 26.85 -6.17 -14.20
N ALA A 232 27.55 -5.26 -13.54
CA ALA A 232 28.90 -4.88 -13.91
C ALA A 232 29.63 -4.37 -12.67
N SER A 233 30.95 -4.47 -12.68
CA SER A 233 31.76 -3.86 -11.64
C SER A 233 33.15 -3.50 -12.10
N LEU A 234 33.62 -2.35 -11.65
CA LEU A 234 34.97 -1.87 -11.88
C LEU A 234 35.62 -1.53 -10.55
N ASN A 235 36.79 -2.09 -10.29
CA ASN A 235 37.59 -1.74 -9.12
C ASN A 235 38.53 -0.59 -9.51
N LEU A 236 38.34 0.57 -8.88
CA LEU A 236 39.17 1.76 -9.07
C LEU A 236 39.85 2.16 -7.77
N THR A 237 41.05 2.70 -7.87
CA THR A 237 41.73 3.33 -6.73
C THR A 237 41.15 4.71 -6.45
N VAL A 238 41.34 5.22 -5.23
CA VAL A 238 40.88 6.55 -4.84
C VAL A 238 41.47 7.65 -5.73
N ALA A 239 42.75 7.53 -6.10
CA ALA A 239 43.40 8.46 -7.02
C ALA A 239 42.71 8.47 -8.40
N GLN A 240 42.45 7.28 -8.96
CA GLN A 240 41.75 7.16 -10.25
C GLN A 240 40.35 7.75 -10.20
N ILE A 241 39.60 7.56 -9.11
CA ILE A 241 38.27 8.16 -8.95
C ILE A 241 38.36 9.70 -8.88
N SER A 242 39.39 10.23 -8.22
CA SER A 242 39.62 11.66 -8.09
C SER A 242 39.96 12.35 -9.41
N ASP A 243 40.52 11.61 -10.37
CA ASP A 243 40.93 12.14 -11.67
C ASP A 243 39.84 12.07 -12.74
N ILE A 244 38.71 11.39 -12.48
CA ILE A 244 37.57 11.29 -13.41
C ILE A 244 36.93 12.67 -13.62
N LYS A 245 36.78 13.05 -14.90
CA LYS A 245 36.14 14.30 -15.32
C LYS A 245 34.88 14.03 -16.16
N PRO A 246 33.94 15.00 -16.21
CA PRO A 246 32.80 14.92 -17.13
C PRO A 246 33.28 14.78 -18.58
N GLY A 247 32.82 13.72 -19.25
CA GLY A 247 33.24 13.38 -20.62
C GLY A 247 34.21 12.20 -20.70
N ASP A 248 34.78 11.76 -19.58
CA ASP A 248 35.62 10.56 -19.55
C ASP A 248 34.80 9.29 -19.80
N ILE A 249 35.35 8.37 -20.60
CA ILE A 249 34.74 7.08 -20.89
C ILE A 249 35.32 6.05 -19.93
N ILE A 250 34.46 5.45 -19.11
CA ILE A 250 34.82 4.40 -18.16
C ILE A 250 34.53 3.04 -18.80
N PRO A 251 35.56 2.28 -19.25
CA PRO A 251 35.33 0.96 -19.81
C PRO A 251 34.92 0.00 -18.69
N ILE A 252 33.71 -0.55 -18.79
CA ILE A 252 33.22 -1.56 -17.85
C ILE A 252 32.72 -2.78 -18.63
N ALA A 253 33.14 -3.97 -18.20
CA ALA A 253 32.64 -5.21 -18.74
C ALA A 253 31.37 -5.63 -17.98
N ILE A 254 30.39 -6.15 -18.72
CA ILE A 254 29.20 -6.78 -18.16
C ILE A 254 29.56 -8.20 -17.74
N ASN A 255 29.00 -8.65 -16.61
CA ASN A 255 29.15 -10.01 -16.15
C ASN A 255 28.21 -10.93 -16.95
N GLU A 256 28.78 -11.77 -17.82
CA GLU A 256 28.07 -12.82 -18.55
C GLU A 256 28.77 -14.17 -18.30
N PRO A 257 28.16 -15.11 -17.54
CA PRO A 257 26.83 -15.03 -16.94
C PRO A 257 26.76 -14.15 -15.67
N LEU A 258 25.60 -13.57 -15.40
CA LEU A 258 25.33 -12.66 -14.30
C LEU A 258 25.18 -13.41 -12.97
N PRO A 259 25.97 -13.11 -11.92
CA PRO A 259 25.73 -13.67 -10.60
C PRO A 259 24.49 -13.02 -9.94
N VAL A 260 23.57 -13.86 -9.46
CA VAL A 260 22.32 -13.46 -8.78
C VAL A 260 22.36 -13.86 -7.30
N PHE A 261 21.99 -12.92 -6.44
CA PHE A 261 22.12 -13.02 -4.99
C PHE A 261 20.78 -12.88 -4.27
N ILE A 262 20.65 -13.57 -3.13
CA ILE A 262 19.69 -13.27 -2.07
C ILE A 262 20.48 -12.77 -0.87
N GLY A 263 20.31 -11.50 -0.52
CA GLY A 263 21.13 -10.87 0.52
C GLY A 263 22.61 -10.84 0.14
N LYS A 264 23.43 -11.69 0.78
CA LYS A 264 24.88 -11.80 0.53
C LYS A 264 25.28 -13.12 -0.14
N GLU A 265 24.37 -14.08 -0.25
CA GLU A 265 24.66 -15.38 -0.84
C GLU A 265 24.33 -15.37 -2.33
N GLN A 266 25.28 -15.84 -3.14
CA GLN A 266 25.06 -16.08 -4.56
C GLN A 266 24.29 -17.40 -4.69
N ILE A 267 23.14 -17.37 -5.35
CA ILE A 267 22.26 -18.53 -5.48
C ILE A 267 22.48 -19.22 -6.84
N PHE A 268 22.52 -18.43 -7.92
CA PHE A 268 22.69 -18.93 -9.28
C PHE A 268 23.37 -17.89 -10.18
N GLU A 269 23.68 -18.30 -11.40
CA GLU A 269 24.12 -17.42 -12.48
C GLU A 269 23.03 -17.38 -13.57
N ALA A 270 22.84 -16.26 -14.25
CA ALA A 270 21.81 -16.12 -15.28
C ALA A 270 22.33 -15.33 -16.47
N ALA A 271 21.86 -15.65 -17.68
CA ALA A 271 22.01 -14.76 -18.82
C ALA A 271 21.09 -13.53 -18.66
N ILE A 272 21.43 -12.43 -19.33
CA ILE A 272 20.59 -11.24 -19.37
C ILE A 272 20.18 -10.97 -20.80
N VAL A 273 18.89 -10.69 -21.00
CA VAL A 273 18.35 -10.25 -22.28
C VAL A 273 17.60 -8.94 -22.07
N GLU A 274 17.78 -7.99 -22.99
CA GLU A 274 16.98 -6.78 -23.03
C GLU A 274 15.74 -6.99 -23.91
N ASP A 275 14.55 -6.73 -23.37
CA ASP A 275 13.32 -6.60 -24.15
C ASP A 275 12.55 -5.33 -23.72
N ARG A 276 12.16 -4.51 -24.69
CA ARG A 276 11.42 -3.24 -24.48
C ARG A 276 12.00 -2.35 -23.36
N SER A 277 13.32 -2.12 -23.39
CA SER A 277 14.05 -1.32 -22.39
C SER A 277 13.99 -1.87 -20.95
N LYS A 278 13.73 -3.17 -20.79
CA LYS A 278 13.81 -3.88 -19.52
C LYS A 278 14.80 -5.03 -19.64
N LEU A 279 15.56 -5.27 -18.58
CA LEU A 279 16.47 -6.41 -18.48
C LEU A 279 15.76 -7.58 -17.82
N PHE A 280 15.81 -8.72 -18.47
CA PHE A 280 15.27 -9.98 -17.99
C PHE A 280 16.41 -10.95 -17.69
N LEU A 281 16.26 -11.71 -16.61
CA LEU A 281 17.12 -12.87 -16.34
C LEU A 281 16.61 -14.06 -17.16
N CYS A 282 17.50 -14.68 -17.92
CA CYS A 282 17.25 -15.85 -18.75
C CYS A 282 18.29 -16.93 -18.46
N ASP A 283 18.07 -18.17 -18.92
CA ASP A 283 19.02 -19.29 -18.80
C ASP A 283 19.72 -19.40 -17.43
N ILE A 284 18.98 -19.87 -16.44
CA ILE A 284 19.44 -19.99 -15.06
C ILE A 284 20.38 -21.19 -14.94
N TYR A 285 21.62 -20.93 -14.52
CA TYR A 285 22.65 -21.93 -14.24
C TYR A 285 22.78 -22.11 -12.73
N ASP A 286 22.42 -23.30 -12.26
CA ASP A 286 22.48 -23.63 -10.84
C ASP A 286 23.93 -23.84 -10.39
N LYS A 287 24.26 -23.31 -9.21
CA LYS A 287 25.59 -23.46 -8.59
C LYS A 287 25.55 -24.31 -7.33
N THR A 288 24.37 -24.85 -6.98
CA THR A 288 24.23 -25.77 -5.86
C THR A 288 25.05 -27.04 -6.14
N THR A 289 26.25 -27.10 -5.57
CA THR A 289 26.87 -28.40 -5.26
C THR A 289 25.92 -29.08 -4.28
N GLU A 290 25.06 -29.95 -4.79
CA GLU A 290 24.35 -30.93 -3.98
C GLU A 290 25.41 -31.70 -3.17
N LYS A 291 25.58 -31.34 -1.90
CA LYS A 291 26.18 -32.27 -0.96
C LYS A 291 25.13 -33.35 -0.73
N GLN A 292 25.27 -34.47 -1.45
CA GLN A 292 24.62 -35.72 -1.08
C GLN A 292 25.05 -36.04 0.34
N TYR A 293 24.13 -35.85 1.30
CA TYR A 293 24.25 -36.44 2.61
C TYR A 293 23.63 -37.84 2.51
N GLU A 294 24.48 -38.88 2.56
CA GLU A 294 24.07 -40.23 2.97
C GLU A 294 23.56 -40.24 4.41
#